data_AF-C1D9R1-F1
#
_entry.id   AF-C1D9R1-F1
#
_cell.length_a   1.000
_cell.length_b   1.000
_cell.length_c   1.000
_cell.angle_alpha   90.00
_cell.angle_beta   90.00
_cell.angle_gamma   90.00
#
_symmetry.space_group_name_H-M   'P 1'
#
loop_
_entity.id
_entity.type
_entity.pdbx_description
1 polymer ?
#
loop_
_entity_poly.entity_id
_entity_poly.type
_entity_poly.pdbx_seq_one_letter_code
_entity_poly.pdbx_strand_id
1 'polypeptide(L)'
;MNRPLILEHFEKSLSRCANEDEAVAALLDAQSVAAPSGAGDILEIRAKAGAKSVPVVWESELAATCAAAFAARVLFATTAEGGFWCFVGTRGTVGWAMHAFVGLMRLLKRERSRFVAQTCDADLPNAAKTRRADMFCRTWVGMLKSRLPVVTVCGDVQAYLQEHYPALDTLAARDRNDLALSARRKSRATTDEGTPAPAETPPDGVPPLLVWEV
;
A
#
# COMPACT_ATOMS: atom_id res chain seq x y z
N MET A 1 -2.03 16.99 25.92
CA MET A 1 -1.26 17.35 24.70
C MET A 1 -2.20 17.40 23.52
N ASN A 2 -2.05 18.32 22.56
CA ASN A 2 -3.02 18.50 21.47
C ASN A 2 -2.73 17.54 20.30
N ARG A 3 -3.44 16.41 20.21
CA ARG A 3 -3.24 15.34 19.19
C ARG A 3 -3.01 15.84 17.75
N PRO A 4 -3.81 16.78 17.17
CA PRO A 4 -3.58 17.26 15.81
C PRO A 4 -2.17 17.84 15.58
N LEU A 5 -1.63 18.61 16.54
CA LEU A 5 -0.29 19.21 16.41
C LEU A 5 0.83 18.15 16.36
N ILE A 6 0.63 16.99 16.99
CA ILE A 6 1.61 15.90 16.97
C ILE A 6 1.56 15.18 15.61
N LEU A 7 0.35 14.99 15.06
CA LEU A 7 0.18 14.37 13.74
C LEU A 7 0.75 15.27 12.63
N GLU A 8 0.47 16.57 12.68
CA GLU A 8 1.08 17.58 11.79
C GLU A 8 2.62 17.59 11.89
N HIS A 9 3.16 17.45 13.11
CA HIS A 9 4.61 17.34 13.31
C HIS A 9 5.17 16.08 12.66
N PHE A 10 4.52 14.93 12.83
CA PHE A 10 4.92 13.67 12.21
C PHE A 10 4.89 13.72 10.68
N GLU A 11 3.82 14.26 10.09
CA GLU A 11 3.72 14.50 8.65
C GLU A 11 4.89 15.36 8.14
N LYS A 12 5.21 16.43 8.88
CA LYS A 12 6.32 17.33 8.56
C LYS A 12 7.68 16.64 8.69
N SER A 13 7.87 15.78 9.68
CA SER A 13 9.08 14.97 9.85
C SER A 13 9.25 13.98 8.70
N LEU A 14 8.22 13.20 8.36
CA LEU A 14 8.25 12.30 7.19
C LEU A 14 8.45 13.04 5.86
N SER A 15 7.95 14.27 5.72
CA SER A 15 8.17 15.09 4.53
C SER A 15 9.64 15.50 4.34
N ARG A 16 10.43 15.47 5.41
CA ARG A 16 11.84 15.89 5.45
C ARG A 16 12.84 14.73 5.35
N CYS A 17 12.41 13.49 5.63
CA CYS A 17 13.28 12.32 5.54
C CYS A 17 13.98 12.24 4.18
N ALA A 18 15.31 12.26 4.20
CA ALA A 18 16.17 12.13 3.03
C ALA A 18 16.33 10.67 2.58
N ASN A 19 16.28 9.75 3.54
CA ASN A 19 16.53 8.31 3.37
C ASN A 19 15.57 7.47 4.23
N GLU A 20 15.79 6.17 4.20
CA GLU A 20 14.98 5.17 4.87
C GLU A 20 15.27 4.99 6.37
N ASP A 21 16.50 5.24 6.82
CA ASP A 21 16.86 5.22 8.25
C ASP A 21 16.14 6.33 9.02
N GLU A 22 16.14 7.55 8.48
CA GLU A 22 15.39 8.69 9.01
C GLU A 22 13.89 8.42 9.05
N ALA A 23 13.37 7.72 8.04
CA ALA A 23 11.97 7.34 7.97
C ALA A 23 11.61 6.29 9.03
N VAL A 24 12.45 5.26 9.23
CA VAL A 24 12.28 4.29 10.33
C VAL A 24 12.32 5.00 11.68
N ALA A 25 13.28 5.91 11.91
CA ALA A 25 13.36 6.66 13.17
C ALA A 25 12.09 7.49 13.43
N ALA A 26 11.57 8.19 12.42
CA ALA A 26 10.34 8.97 12.54
C ALA A 26 9.09 8.09 12.79
N LEU A 27 9.06 6.87 12.24
CA LEU A 27 7.97 5.91 12.48
C LEU A 27 8.03 5.31 13.89
N LEU A 28 9.23 5.01 14.42
CA LEU A 28 9.41 4.51 15.78
C LEU A 28 9.07 5.58 16.84
N ASP A 29 9.48 6.83 16.61
CA ASP A 29 9.07 7.97 17.44
C ASP A 29 7.54 8.12 17.44
N ALA A 30 6.92 8.09 16.26
CA ALA A 30 5.47 8.10 16.11
C ALA A 30 4.78 6.92 16.81
N GLN A 31 5.30 5.69 16.72
CA GLN A 31 4.77 4.53 17.44
C GLN A 31 4.78 4.73 18.96
N SER A 32 5.82 5.37 19.51
CA SER A 32 5.91 5.64 20.96
C SER A 32 4.83 6.60 21.46
N VAL A 33 4.33 7.49 20.60
CA VAL A 33 3.28 8.48 20.91
C VAL A 33 1.89 8.03 20.46
N ALA A 34 1.81 7.15 19.46
CA ALA A 34 0.57 6.57 18.93
C ALA A 34 0.02 5.49 19.86
N ALA A 35 -0.46 5.90 21.04
CA ALA A 35 -1.10 5.01 21.99
C ALA A 35 -2.31 4.29 21.35
N PRO A 36 -2.31 2.95 21.25
CA PRO A 36 -3.52 2.20 20.92
C PRO A 36 -4.49 2.37 22.09
N SER A 37 -5.51 3.21 21.91
CA SER A 37 -6.68 3.13 22.78
C SER A 37 -7.32 1.77 22.59
N GLY A 38 -7.86 1.19 23.67
CA GLY A 38 -8.74 0.03 23.60
C GLY A 38 -10.07 0.38 22.92
N ALA A 39 -11.16 -0.16 23.45
CA ALA A 39 -12.49 0.06 22.91
C ALA A 39 -12.80 1.55 22.68
N GLY A 40 -13.27 1.87 21.47
CA GLY A 40 -13.50 3.24 21.02
C GLY A 40 -13.72 3.31 19.50
N ASP A 41 -14.04 4.50 19.00
CA ASP A 41 -14.51 4.71 17.63
C ASP A 41 -13.63 4.05 16.54
N ILE A 42 -14.24 3.05 15.90
CA ILE A 42 -14.20 2.68 14.48
C ILE A 42 -13.99 3.83 13.51
N LEU A 43 -12.82 4.08 12.92
CA LEU A 43 -12.67 5.09 11.84
C LEU A 43 -12.02 4.54 10.57
N GLU A 44 -12.50 5.02 9.44
CA GLU A 44 -11.90 4.82 8.11
C GLU A 44 -11.22 6.10 7.62
N ILE A 45 -10.01 5.99 7.09
CA ILE A 45 -9.32 7.12 6.42
C ILE A 45 -8.69 6.63 5.11
N ARG A 46 -8.96 7.35 4.01
CA ARG A 46 -8.55 6.97 2.65
C ARG A 46 -7.34 7.77 2.17
N ALA A 47 -6.35 7.07 1.63
CA ALA A 47 -5.24 7.64 0.87
C ALA A 47 -5.33 7.26 -0.61
N LYS A 48 -4.90 8.14 -1.51
CA LYS A 48 -4.92 7.87 -2.96
C LYS A 48 -3.87 6.80 -3.32
N ALA A 49 -4.28 5.75 -4.03
CA ALA A 49 -3.37 4.73 -4.54
C ALA A 49 -2.69 5.18 -5.85
N GLY A 50 -1.56 4.54 -6.19
CA GLY A 50 -0.84 4.72 -7.45
C GLY A 50 -1.51 4.04 -8.65
N ALA A 51 -2.49 3.17 -8.43
CA ALA A 51 -3.23 2.46 -9.48
C ALA A 51 -4.75 2.66 -9.34
N LYS A 52 -5.49 2.56 -10.46
CA LYS A 52 -6.96 2.63 -10.47
C LYS A 52 -7.64 1.34 -9.98
N SER A 53 -7.14 0.18 -10.39
CA SER A 53 -7.82 -1.12 -10.21
C SER A 53 -6.93 -2.25 -9.69
N VAL A 54 -5.68 -2.33 -10.16
CA VAL A 54 -4.73 -3.36 -9.70
C VAL A 54 -3.43 -2.66 -9.28
N PRO A 55 -3.20 -2.47 -7.97
CA PRO A 55 -1.96 -1.89 -7.46
C PRO A 55 -0.80 -2.86 -7.62
N VAL A 56 0.40 -2.33 -7.48
CA VAL A 56 1.65 -3.08 -7.58
C VAL A 56 2.00 -3.72 -6.23
N VAL A 57 2.67 -4.86 -6.24
CA VAL A 57 2.99 -5.62 -5.01
C VAL A 57 3.70 -4.75 -3.97
N TRP A 58 4.75 -4.02 -4.32
CA TRP A 58 5.49 -3.19 -3.37
C TRP A 58 4.65 -2.05 -2.75
N GLU A 59 3.65 -1.53 -3.47
CA GLU A 59 2.74 -0.50 -2.93
C GLU A 59 1.76 -1.10 -1.94
N SER A 60 1.29 -2.32 -2.23
CA SER A 60 0.40 -3.09 -1.36
C SER A 60 1.13 -3.53 -0.10
N GLU A 61 2.38 -4.01 -0.23
CA GLU A 61 3.28 -4.32 0.88
C GLU A 61 3.55 -3.06 1.74
N LEU A 62 3.74 -1.88 1.13
CA LEU A 62 3.95 -0.63 1.87
C LEU A 62 2.70 -0.24 2.67
N ALA A 63 1.52 -0.26 2.06
CA ALA A 63 0.26 0.05 2.73
C ALA A 63 0.00 -0.89 3.92
N ALA A 64 0.20 -2.19 3.74
CA ALA A 64 0.09 -3.19 4.81
C ALA A 64 1.11 -2.95 5.94
N THR A 65 2.35 -2.57 5.61
CA THR A 65 3.40 -2.24 6.59
C THR A 65 2.99 -1.05 7.46
N CYS A 66 2.45 0.03 6.85
CA CYS A 66 1.97 1.19 7.60
C CYS A 66 0.77 0.86 8.50
N ALA A 67 -0.14 -0.02 8.05
CA ALA A 67 -1.28 -0.44 8.85
C ALA A 67 -0.83 -1.27 10.08
N ALA A 68 0.03 -2.26 9.85
CA ALA A 68 0.59 -3.12 10.89
C ALA A 68 1.44 -2.34 11.92
N ALA A 69 2.16 -1.31 11.48
CA ALA A 69 2.94 -0.44 12.36
C ALA A 69 2.09 0.41 13.31
N PHE A 70 0.79 0.59 13.06
CA PHE A 70 -0.10 1.44 13.86
C PHE A 70 -1.44 0.75 14.19
N ALA A 71 -1.42 -0.55 14.52
CA ALA A 71 -2.58 -1.30 15.01
C ALA A 71 -3.85 -1.15 14.13
N ALA A 72 -3.66 -0.97 12.83
CA ALA A 72 -4.72 -0.73 11.85
C ALA A 72 -4.76 -1.87 10.82
N ARG A 73 -5.87 -1.92 10.09
CA ARG A 73 -6.05 -2.73 8.89
C ARG A 73 -6.06 -1.81 7.67
N VAL A 74 -5.83 -2.37 6.50
CA VAL A 74 -5.93 -1.63 5.24
C VAL A 74 -6.64 -2.46 4.18
N LEU A 75 -7.56 -1.82 3.48
CA LEU A 75 -8.31 -2.36 2.35
C LEU A 75 -7.90 -1.59 1.08
N PHE A 76 -7.96 -2.23 -0.09
CA PHE A 76 -7.93 -1.50 -1.35
C PHE A 76 -9.38 -1.31 -1.83
N ALA A 77 -9.75 -0.09 -2.18
CA ALA A 77 -11.06 0.25 -2.71
C ALA A 77 -10.92 0.94 -4.07
N THR A 78 -11.79 0.58 -5.01
CA THR A 78 -11.87 1.23 -6.33
C THR A 78 -13.15 2.05 -6.43
N THR A 79 -13.03 3.29 -6.92
CA THR A 79 -14.18 4.15 -7.26
C THR A 79 -14.04 4.68 -8.70
N ALA A 80 -15.05 5.40 -9.20
CA ALA A 80 -14.98 6.10 -10.47
C ALA A 80 -13.73 7.01 -10.57
N GLU A 81 -13.38 7.67 -9.47
CA GLU A 81 -12.24 8.59 -9.33
C GLU A 81 -10.88 7.89 -9.27
N GLY A 82 -10.82 6.58 -9.00
CA GLY A 82 -9.59 5.79 -8.97
C GLY A 82 -9.50 4.81 -7.81
N GLY A 83 -8.30 4.28 -7.58
CA GLY A 83 -8.00 3.40 -6.45
C GLY A 83 -7.59 4.18 -5.20
N PHE A 84 -7.90 3.62 -4.04
CA PHE A 84 -7.61 4.18 -2.73
C PHE A 84 -7.23 3.07 -1.75
N TRP A 85 -6.30 3.37 -0.85
CA TRP A 85 -6.02 2.57 0.33
C TRP A 85 -6.88 3.09 1.49
N CYS A 86 -7.80 2.27 1.99
CA CYS A 86 -8.68 2.59 3.10
C CYS A 86 -8.10 1.99 4.38
N PHE A 87 -7.54 2.83 5.25
CA PHE A 87 -7.05 2.42 6.55
C PHE A 87 -8.21 2.38 7.53
N VAL A 88 -8.35 1.28 8.28
CA VAL A 88 -9.41 1.05 9.26
C VAL A 88 -8.76 0.78 10.61
N GLY A 89 -9.10 1.57 11.63
CA GLY A 89 -8.47 1.48 12.95
C GLY A 89 -9.15 2.38 13.96
N THR A 90 -8.71 2.33 15.22
CA THR A 90 -9.25 3.23 16.24
C THR A 90 -8.88 4.69 15.93
N ARG A 91 -9.71 5.63 16.39
CA ARG A 91 -9.42 7.09 16.34
C ARG A 91 -8.04 7.48 16.91
N GLY A 92 -7.41 6.62 17.72
CA GLY A 92 -6.05 6.81 18.23
C GLY A 92 -4.94 6.56 17.21
N THR A 93 -5.15 5.66 16.26
CA THR A 93 -4.07 5.03 15.49
C THR A 93 -4.22 5.15 13.97
N VAL A 94 -5.45 5.12 13.43
CA VAL A 94 -5.69 5.06 11.97
C VAL A 94 -5.12 6.24 11.19
N GLY A 95 -5.09 7.44 11.79
CA GLY A 95 -4.46 8.62 11.20
C GLY A 95 -2.97 8.40 10.95
N TRP A 96 -2.25 7.87 11.93
CA TRP A 96 -0.82 7.60 11.83
C TRP A 96 -0.51 6.63 10.69
N ALA A 97 -1.28 5.55 10.55
CA ALA A 97 -1.14 4.59 9.44
C ALA A 97 -1.28 5.26 8.07
N MET A 98 -2.31 6.11 7.90
CA MET A 98 -2.57 6.81 6.64
C MET A 98 -1.48 7.84 6.31
N HIS A 99 -1.11 8.69 7.27
CA HIS A 99 -0.08 9.72 7.06
C HIS A 99 1.32 9.11 6.88
N ALA A 100 1.61 7.99 7.56
CA ALA A 100 2.80 7.18 7.30
C ALA A 100 2.84 6.71 5.85
N PHE A 101 1.77 6.09 5.35
CA PHE A 101 1.69 5.67 3.95
C PHE A 101 1.89 6.83 2.98
N VAL A 102 1.22 7.97 3.17
CA VAL A 102 1.35 9.14 2.29
C VAL A 102 2.79 9.70 2.27
N GLY A 103 3.44 9.79 3.44
CA GLY A 103 4.83 10.23 3.54
C GLY A 103 5.81 9.26 2.87
N LEU A 104 5.76 7.98 3.25
CA LEU A 104 6.65 6.94 2.74
C LEU A 104 6.45 6.70 1.23
N MET A 105 5.22 6.81 0.72
CA MET A 105 4.93 6.68 -0.71
C MET A 105 5.58 7.80 -1.53
N ARG A 106 5.72 9.02 -0.98
CA ARG A 106 6.47 10.11 -1.63
C ARG A 106 7.98 9.85 -1.59
N LEU A 107 8.50 9.44 -0.43
CA LEU A 107 9.91 9.06 -0.23
C LEU A 107 10.33 7.93 -1.17
N LEU A 108 9.60 6.82 -1.17
CA LEU A 108 9.90 5.65 -2.00
C LEU A 108 9.80 5.95 -3.49
N LYS A 109 8.86 6.79 -3.94
CA LYS A 109 8.81 7.25 -5.35
C LYS A 109 10.06 8.06 -5.73
N ARG A 110 10.59 8.88 -4.82
CA ARG A 110 11.84 9.63 -5.03
C ARG A 110 13.04 8.68 -5.12
N GLU A 111 13.22 7.80 -4.14
CA GLU A 111 14.35 6.85 -4.14
C GLU A 111 14.27 5.85 -5.30
N ARG A 112 13.07 5.39 -5.69
CA ARG A 112 12.85 4.61 -6.91
C ARG A 112 13.34 5.33 -8.17
N SER A 113 13.03 6.63 -8.27
CA SER A 113 13.42 7.44 -9.43
C SER A 113 14.94 7.64 -9.47
N ARG A 114 15.54 7.87 -8.30
CA ARG A 114 17.00 7.94 -8.11
C ARG A 114 17.68 6.63 -8.48
N PHE A 115 17.19 5.49 -8.00
CA PHE A 115 17.71 4.15 -8.34
C PHE A 115 17.68 3.90 -9.86
N VAL A 116 16.58 4.24 -10.55
CA VAL A 116 16.52 4.10 -12.01
C VAL A 116 17.56 4.99 -12.70
N ALA A 117 17.75 6.23 -12.24
CA ALA A 117 18.72 7.16 -12.83
C ALA A 117 20.19 6.80 -12.53
N GLN A 118 20.47 6.16 -11.40
CA GLN A 118 21.83 5.86 -10.92
C GLN A 118 22.30 4.43 -11.23
N THR A 119 21.38 3.47 -11.41
CA THR A 119 21.69 2.03 -11.46
C THR A 119 21.15 1.31 -12.70
N CYS A 120 20.30 1.95 -13.51
CA CYS A 120 19.83 1.36 -14.77
C CYS A 120 20.48 2.03 -15.97
N ASP A 121 21.07 1.22 -16.84
CA ASP A 121 21.73 1.65 -18.07
C ASP A 121 20.78 2.43 -18.99
N ALA A 122 21.29 3.44 -19.68
CA ALA A 122 20.46 4.37 -20.45
C ALA A 122 19.70 3.67 -21.60
N ASP A 123 20.32 2.67 -22.22
CA ASP A 123 19.80 1.81 -23.28
C ASP A 123 18.86 0.69 -22.79
N LEU A 124 18.90 0.35 -21.50
CA LEU A 124 18.06 -0.72 -20.93
C LEU A 124 16.56 -0.43 -21.18
N PRO A 125 15.79 -1.39 -21.73
CA PRO A 125 14.38 -1.19 -22.06
C PRO A 125 13.53 -0.77 -20.84
N ASN A 126 12.59 0.16 -21.04
CA ASN A 126 11.74 0.70 -19.98
C ASN A 126 11.00 -0.37 -19.15
N ALA A 127 10.63 -1.50 -19.76
CA ALA A 127 10.02 -2.63 -19.07
C ALA A 127 11.00 -3.34 -18.10
N ALA A 128 12.29 -3.43 -18.45
CA ALA A 128 13.34 -3.97 -17.59
C ALA A 128 13.74 -2.97 -16.49
N LYS A 129 13.84 -1.67 -16.81
CA LYS A 129 13.98 -0.60 -15.80
C LYS A 129 12.87 -0.65 -14.76
N THR A 130 11.62 -0.78 -15.21
CA THR A 130 10.44 -0.90 -14.32
C THR A 130 10.52 -2.12 -13.41
N ARG A 131 10.93 -3.28 -13.95
CA ARG A 131 11.11 -4.52 -13.17
C ARG A 131 12.19 -4.39 -12.09
N ARG A 132 13.39 -3.91 -12.45
CA ARG A 132 14.48 -3.63 -11.50
C ARG A 132 14.02 -2.64 -10.41
N ALA A 133 13.32 -1.58 -10.79
CA ALA A 133 12.78 -0.59 -9.87
C ALA A 133 11.67 -1.13 -8.95
N ASP A 134 10.83 -2.05 -9.43
CA ASP A 134 9.85 -2.75 -8.60
C ASP A 134 10.55 -3.66 -7.58
N MET A 135 11.61 -4.38 -7.96
CA MET A 135 12.41 -5.18 -7.02
C MET A 135 13.07 -4.30 -5.95
N PHE A 136 13.69 -3.18 -6.35
CA PHE A 136 14.23 -2.19 -5.41
C PHE A 136 13.17 -1.75 -4.39
N CYS A 137 11.97 -1.39 -4.85
CA CYS A 137 10.88 -1.01 -3.96
C CYS A 137 10.45 -2.13 -3.00
N ARG A 138 10.41 -3.40 -3.44
CA ARG A 138 10.10 -4.53 -2.54
C ARG A 138 11.17 -4.72 -1.47
N THR A 139 12.46 -4.67 -1.83
CA THR A 139 13.56 -4.75 -0.86
C THR A 139 13.50 -3.62 0.16
N TRP A 140 13.22 -2.40 -0.30
CA TRP A 140 13.08 -1.21 0.54
C TRP A 140 11.95 -1.34 1.55
N VAL A 141 10.77 -1.80 1.11
CA VAL A 141 9.63 -2.08 2.01
C VAL A 141 9.92 -3.25 2.95
N GLY A 142 10.64 -4.29 2.48
CA GLY A 142 11.09 -5.40 3.33
C GLY A 142 12.01 -4.97 4.47
N MET A 143 12.87 -3.97 4.24
CA MET A 143 13.72 -3.35 5.26
C MET A 143 12.90 -2.55 6.29
N LEU A 144 11.82 -1.87 5.88
CA LEU A 144 10.88 -1.28 6.84
C LEU A 144 10.19 -2.37 7.68
N LYS A 145 9.68 -3.43 7.04
CA LYS A 145 9.00 -4.55 7.71
C LYS A 145 9.88 -5.25 8.76
N SER A 146 11.20 -5.35 8.53
CA SER A 146 12.11 -6.02 9.48
C SER A 146 12.55 -5.14 10.66
N ARG A 147 12.32 -3.81 10.60
CA ARG A 147 12.75 -2.84 11.62
C ARG A 147 11.60 -2.21 12.40
N LEU A 148 10.38 -2.23 11.86
CA LEU A 148 9.19 -1.70 12.51
C LEU A 148 8.49 -2.79 13.33
N PRO A 149 8.30 -2.61 14.64
CA PRO A 149 7.40 -3.44 15.43
C PRO A 149 6.00 -3.47 14.83
N VAL A 150 5.42 -4.67 14.70
CA VAL A 150 4.00 -4.85 14.40
C VAL A 150 3.22 -4.63 15.70
N VAL A 151 2.20 -3.78 15.65
CA VAL A 151 1.33 -3.50 16.80
C VAL A 151 0.01 -4.26 16.64
N THR A 152 -0.38 -5.01 17.66
CA THR A 152 -1.60 -5.81 17.65
C THR A 152 -2.84 -4.95 17.43
N VAL A 153 -3.63 -5.29 16.41
CA VAL A 153 -4.93 -4.68 16.10
C VAL A 153 -5.95 -5.09 17.16
N CYS A 154 -6.81 -4.17 17.63
CA CYS A 154 -7.84 -4.50 18.62
C CYS A 154 -8.99 -5.32 18.00
N GLY A 155 -9.69 -6.09 18.84
CA GLY A 155 -10.81 -6.96 18.41
C GLY A 155 -11.94 -6.18 17.70
N ASP A 156 -12.22 -4.96 18.15
CA ASP A 156 -13.30 -4.12 17.62
C ASP A 156 -13.09 -3.76 16.13
N VAL A 157 -11.83 -3.56 15.70
CA VAL A 157 -11.50 -3.36 14.27
C VAL A 157 -11.80 -4.62 13.47
N GLN A 158 -11.54 -5.80 14.03
CA GLN A 158 -11.81 -7.06 13.35
C GLN A 158 -13.32 -7.34 13.26
N ALA A 159 -14.08 -7.05 14.32
CA ALA A 159 -15.54 -7.14 14.33
C ALA A 159 -16.17 -6.16 13.34
N TYR A 160 -15.71 -4.90 13.33
CA TYR A 160 -16.13 -3.87 12.38
C TYR A 160 -15.94 -4.31 10.92
N LEU A 161 -14.78 -4.90 10.60
CA LEU A 161 -14.54 -5.44 9.25
C LEU A 161 -15.47 -6.61 8.90
N GLN A 162 -15.80 -7.47 9.85
CA GLN A 162 -16.74 -8.58 9.61
C GLN A 162 -18.18 -8.11 9.42
N GLU A 163 -18.60 -7.06 10.13
CA GLU A 163 -19.94 -6.47 10.02
C GLU A 163 -20.10 -5.64 8.73
N HIS A 164 -19.17 -4.75 8.44
CA HIS A 164 -19.26 -3.83 7.30
C HIS A 164 -18.74 -4.40 5.97
N TYR A 165 -17.83 -5.38 6.03
CA TYR A 165 -17.19 -5.99 4.86
C TYR A 165 -17.18 -7.54 4.93
N PRO A 166 -18.35 -8.19 5.05
CA PRO A 166 -18.44 -9.64 5.25
C PRO A 166 -17.91 -10.47 4.06
N ALA A 167 -17.79 -9.88 2.88
CA ALA A 167 -17.41 -10.57 1.63
C ALA A 167 -15.95 -10.33 1.19
N LEU A 168 -15.04 -10.03 2.11
CA LEU A 168 -13.63 -9.74 1.79
C LEU A 168 -12.95 -10.87 0.99
N ASP A 169 -12.26 -10.51 -0.09
CA ASP A 169 -11.47 -11.42 -0.96
C ASP A 169 -9.98 -11.01 -0.94
N THR A 170 -9.10 -11.77 -1.60
CA THR A 170 -7.66 -11.52 -1.67
C THR A 170 -7.25 -10.68 -2.88
N LEU A 171 -6.39 -9.68 -2.67
CA LEU A 171 -5.86 -8.88 -3.78
C LEU A 171 -4.80 -9.64 -4.58
N ALA A 172 -5.11 -9.96 -5.83
CA ALA A 172 -4.11 -10.31 -6.84
C ALA A 172 -3.29 -9.06 -7.24
N ALA A 173 -2.45 -8.57 -6.33
CA ALA A 173 -1.57 -7.44 -6.58
C ALA A 173 -0.61 -7.72 -7.74
N ARG A 174 -0.36 -6.71 -8.59
CA ARG A 174 0.39 -6.89 -9.83
C ARG A 174 1.88 -7.04 -9.55
N ASP A 175 2.39 -8.27 -9.60
CA ASP A 175 3.82 -8.50 -9.77
C ASP A 175 4.20 -8.38 -11.26
N ARG A 176 5.26 -7.61 -11.55
CA ARG A 176 5.86 -7.50 -12.89
C ARG A 176 7.09 -8.39 -13.05
N ASN A 177 7.56 -8.99 -11.96
CA ASN A 177 8.71 -9.87 -11.88
C ASN A 177 8.32 -11.35 -11.78
N ASP A 178 7.03 -11.68 -11.65
CA ASP A 178 6.57 -13.06 -11.75
C ASP A 178 6.94 -13.67 -13.12
N LEU A 179 7.81 -14.67 -13.05
CA LEU A 179 8.33 -15.38 -14.20
C LEU A 179 7.26 -16.25 -14.87
N ALA A 180 6.27 -16.74 -14.12
CA ALA A 180 5.19 -17.59 -14.66
C ALA A 180 4.29 -16.79 -15.62
N LEU A 181 3.85 -15.59 -15.23
CA LEU A 181 3.16 -14.65 -16.13
C LEU A 181 4.02 -14.25 -17.35
N SER A 182 5.34 -14.12 -17.18
CA SER A 182 6.26 -13.78 -18.28
C SER A 182 6.38 -14.92 -19.32
N ALA A 183 6.38 -16.18 -18.86
CA ALA A 183 6.36 -17.35 -19.73
C ALA A 183 5.02 -17.51 -20.44
N ARG A 184 3.90 -17.34 -19.71
CA ARG A 184 2.53 -17.45 -20.24
C ARG A 184 2.20 -16.37 -21.29
N ARG A 185 2.82 -15.19 -21.21
CA ARG A 185 2.77 -14.17 -22.28
C ARG A 185 3.58 -14.55 -23.51
N LYS A 186 4.75 -15.19 -23.35
CA LYS A 186 5.54 -15.69 -24.50
C LYS A 186 4.80 -16.80 -25.24
N SER A 187 4.22 -17.77 -24.53
CA SER A 187 3.46 -18.86 -25.17
C SER A 187 2.18 -18.38 -25.86
N ARG A 188 1.51 -17.34 -25.36
CA ARG A 188 0.35 -16.74 -26.06
C ARG A 188 0.77 -15.88 -27.26
N ALA A 189 1.95 -15.26 -27.25
CA ALA A 189 2.47 -14.53 -28.40
C ALA A 189 2.90 -15.45 -29.56
N THR A 190 3.13 -16.74 -29.30
CA THR A 190 3.36 -17.78 -30.33
C THR A 190 2.10 -18.48 -30.82
N THR A 191 0.92 -18.10 -30.32
CA THR A 191 -0.36 -18.78 -30.65
C THR A 191 -1.52 -17.80 -30.55
N ASP A 192 -1.77 -17.04 -31.62
CA ASP A 192 -3.04 -16.31 -31.78
C ASP A 192 -3.35 -16.01 -33.27
N GLU A 193 -3.93 -16.99 -33.97
CA GLU A 193 -5.07 -16.72 -34.84
C GLU A 193 -6.31 -17.12 -34.02
N GLY A 194 -7.14 -16.16 -33.58
CA GLY A 194 -8.31 -16.51 -32.76
C GLY A 194 -8.91 -15.40 -31.91
N THR A 195 -9.35 -14.29 -32.51
CA THR A 195 -10.07 -13.20 -31.81
C THR A 195 -11.30 -13.72 -31.03
N PRO A 196 -11.39 -13.54 -29.70
CA PRO A 196 -12.62 -13.73 -28.94
C PRO A 196 -13.41 -12.41 -28.81
N ALA A 197 -14.74 -12.54 -28.81
CA ALA A 197 -15.72 -11.44 -28.72
C ALA A 197 -15.71 -10.75 -27.32
N PRO A 198 -16.24 -9.51 -27.20
CA PRO A 198 -16.21 -8.76 -25.94
C PRO A 198 -17.16 -9.33 -24.88
N ALA A 199 -16.72 -9.35 -23.63
CA ALA A 199 -17.55 -9.74 -22.49
C ALA A 199 -18.50 -8.61 -22.07
N GLU A 200 -19.72 -8.98 -21.67
CA GLU A 200 -20.81 -8.07 -21.31
C GLU A 200 -20.56 -7.34 -19.98
N THR A 201 -21.05 -6.09 -19.90
CA THR A 201 -20.97 -5.24 -18.70
C THR A 201 -22.15 -5.53 -17.74
N PRO A 202 -21.92 -5.86 -16.45
CA PRO A 202 -22.97 -5.87 -15.45
C PRO A 202 -23.43 -4.43 -15.10
N PRO A 203 -24.68 -4.23 -14.65
CA PRO A 203 -25.29 -2.91 -14.49
C PRO A 203 -24.84 -2.15 -13.23
N ASP A 204 -25.14 -0.85 -13.22
CA ASP A 204 -24.78 0.12 -12.18
C ASP A 204 -25.22 -0.26 -10.75
N GLY A 205 -24.40 0.10 -9.75
CA GLY A 205 -24.88 0.33 -8.39
C GLY A 205 -24.09 -0.27 -7.21
N VAL A 206 -23.04 -1.07 -7.42
CA VAL A 206 -22.39 -1.84 -6.32
C VAL A 206 -20.96 -1.37 -6.00
N PRO A 207 -20.70 -0.81 -4.81
CA PRO A 207 -19.36 -0.63 -4.25
C PRO A 207 -19.06 -1.65 -3.12
N PRO A 208 -17.79 -1.93 -2.79
CA PRO A 208 -16.59 -1.99 -3.62
C PRO A 208 -16.04 -3.44 -3.72
N LEU A 209 -15.09 -3.69 -4.64
CA LEU A 209 -14.25 -4.90 -4.59
C LEU A 209 -13.23 -4.81 -3.44
N LEU A 210 -12.91 -5.96 -2.84
CA LEU A 210 -12.45 -6.09 -1.46
C LEU A 210 -11.03 -6.69 -1.32
N VAL A 211 -10.34 -6.45 -0.19
CA VAL A 211 -8.97 -6.96 0.06
C VAL A 211 -8.63 -7.26 1.53
N TRP A 212 -8.19 -8.50 1.78
CA TRP A 212 -7.16 -8.88 2.77
C TRP A 212 -6.50 -10.22 2.34
N GLU A 213 -5.26 -10.62 2.64
CA GLU A 213 -4.19 -10.19 3.58
C GLU A 213 -2.84 -9.98 2.80
N VAL A 214 -1.68 -9.81 3.47
CA VAL A 214 -0.30 -9.87 2.92
C VAL A 214 0.66 -10.56 3.88
#